data_AF-A0A2J9EWR5-F1
#
_entry.id   AF-A0A2J9EWR5-F1
#
_cell.length_a   1.000
_cell.length_b   1.000
_cell.length_c   1.000
_cell.angle_alpha   90.00
_cell.angle_beta   90.00
_cell.angle_gamma   90.00
#
_symmetry.space_group_name_H-M   'P 1'
#
loop_
_entity.id
_entity.type
_entity.pdbx_description
1 polymer ?
#
loop_
_entity_poly.entity_id
_entity_poly.type
_entity_poly.pdbx_seq_one_letter_code
_entity_poly.pdbx_strand_id
1 'polypeptide(L)'
;MTLRKNETQHREIGNLIRKHRASLTDLPKSRQGFIDDRSQKFFDCDDWISEKTLCNYENGKNIPSLENIRNLSIALEIDELELVKEILDLL
;
A
#
# COMPACT_ATOMS: atom_id res chain seq x y z
N MET A 1 -23.03 -7.19 -15.73
CA MET A 1 -21.65 -6.66 -15.86
C MET A 1 -20.71 -7.69 -15.28
N THR A 2 -20.00 -8.41 -16.13
CA THR A 2 -18.97 -9.37 -15.69
C THR A 2 -17.69 -8.56 -15.51
N LEU A 3 -17.31 -8.28 -14.26
CA LEU A 3 -16.00 -7.71 -13.98
C LEU A 3 -14.94 -8.65 -14.55
N ARG A 4 -13.97 -8.11 -15.29
CA ARG A 4 -12.90 -8.94 -15.87
C ARG A 4 -12.04 -9.48 -14.72
N LYS A 5 -11.57 -10.72 -14.81
CA LYS A 5 -10.79 -11.40 -13.75
C LYS A 5 -9.66 -10.52 -13.18
N ASN A 6 -8.95 -9.79 -14.04
CA ASN A 6 -7.85 -8.88 -13.67
C ASN A 6 -8.31 -7.67 -12.82
N GLU A 7 -9.49 -7.11 -13.06
CA GLU A 7 -10.02 -6.01 -12.23
C GLU A 7 -10.32 -6.48 -10.80
N THR A 8 -10.71 -7.75 -10.65
CA THR A 8 -10.96 -8.34 -9.33
C THR A 8 -9.65 -8.54 -8.59
N GLN A 9 -8.62 -9.08 -9.25
CA GLN A 9 -7.29 -9.29 -8.66
C GLN A 9 -6.63 -8.00 -8.19
N HIS A 10 -6.61 -6.96 -9.05
CA HIS A 10 -6.03 -5.67 -8.64
C HIS A 10 -6.76 -5.06 -7.45
N ARG A 11 -8.09 -5.24 -7.37
CA ARG A 11 -8.88 -4.77 -6.24
C ARG A 11 -8.57 -5.54 -4.96
N GLU A 12 -8.34 -6.85 -5.04
CA GLU A 12 -7.90 -7.64 -3.87
C GLU A 12 -6.53 -7.18 -3.37
N ILE A 13 -5.57 -6.92 -4.27
CA ILE A 13 -4.26 -6.36 -3.90
C ILE A 13 -4.41 -4.98 -3.25
N GLY A 14 -5.28 -4.11 -3.79
CA GLY A 14 -5.57 -2.82 -3.18
C GLY A 14 -6.20 -2.94 -1.79
N ASN A 15 -7.12 -3.90 -1.61
CA ASN A 15 -7.74 -4.20 -0.32
C ASN A 15 -6.71 -4.70 0.70
N LEU A 16 -5.74 -5.52 0.28
CA LEU A 16 -4.64 -6.01 1.11
C LEU A 16 -3.82 -4.83 1.68
N ILE A 17 -3.34 -3.94 0.81
CA ILE A 17 -2.56 -2.75 1.21
C ILE A 17 -3.37 -1.88 2.18
N ARG A 18 -4.64 -1.65 1.86
CA ARG A 18 -5.54 -0.85 2.72
C ARG A 18 -5.76 -1.50 4.08
N LYS A 19 -5.89 -2.83 4.13
CA LYS A 19 -6.10 -3.59 5.37
C LYS A 19 -4.89 -3.46 6.28
N HIS A 20 -3.68 -3.62 5.74
CA HIS A 20 -2.43 -3.43 6.48
C HIS A 20 -2.29 -2.01 7.04
N ARG A 21 -2.64 -0.99 6.24
CA ARG A 21 -2.66 0.38 6.77
C ARG A 21 -3.70 0.55 7.88
N ALA A 22 -4.87 -0.05 7.72
CA ALA A 22 -5.95 0.05 8.70
C ALA A 22 -5.68 -0.73 10.00
N SER A 23 -4.79 -1.73 9.99
CA SER A 23 -4.36 -2.42 11.21
C SER A 23 -3.39 -1.60 12.06
N LEU A 24 -2.78 -0.55 11.51
CA LEU A 24 -1.95 0.40 12.25
C LEU A 24 -2.85 1.42 12.96
N THR A 25 -3.37 1.03 14.13
CA THR A 25 -4.43 1.78 14.84
C THR A 25 -3.98 3.08 15.51
N ASP A 26 -2.67 3.27 15.69
CA ASP A 26 -2.04 4.42 16.32
C ASP A 26 -1.76 5.59 15.35
N LEU A 27 -2.09 5.42 14.07
CA LEU A 27 -1.81 6.40 13.01
C LEU A 27 -3.05 7.19 12.56
N PRO A 28 -2.86 8.36 11.93
CA PRO A 28 -3.94 9.07 11.26
C PRO A 28 -4.65 8.20 10.21
N LYS A 29 -5.98 8.25 10.19
CA LYS A 29 -6.79 7.45 9.26
C LYS A 29 -6.73 7.94 7.81
N SER A 30 -6.43 9.21 7.60
CA SER A 30 -6.26 9.80 6.27
C SER A 30 -5.00 9.25 5.60
N ARG A 31 -4.98 9.22 4.27
CA ARG A 31 -3.78 8.78 3.53
C ARG A 31 -2.65 9.77 3.71
N GLN A 32 -2.91 11.07 3.57
CA GLN A 32 -1.88 12.07 3.80
C GLN A 32 -1.32 12.00 5.23
N GLY A 33 -2.16 11.88 6.26
CA GLY A 33 -1.66 11.79 7.63
C GLY A 33 -0.82 10.53 7.90
N PHE A 34 -1.14 9.41 7.24
CA PHE A 34 -0.28 8.23 7.25
C PHE A 34 1.06 8.51 6.56
N ILE A 35 1.04 9.13 5.37
CA ILE A 35 2.25 9.48 4.61
C ILE A 35 3.17 10.39 5.42
N ASP A 36 2.61 11.42 6.07
CA ASP A 36 3.34 12.40 6.87
C ASP A 36 4.01 11.73 8.09
N ASP A 37 3.27 10.88 8.83
CA ASP A 37 3.82 10.13 9.97
C ASP A 37 4.98 9.21 9.55
N ARG A 38 4.80 8.48 8.44
CA ARG A 38 5.84 7.57 7.94
C ARG A 38 7.04 8.30 7.37
N SER A 39 6.82 9.43 6.70
CA SER A 39 7.88 10.28 6.17
C SER A 39 8.81 10.72 7.31
N GLN A 40 8.23 11.19 8.42
CA GLN A 40 8.99 11.61 9.60
C GLN A 40 9.75 10.46 10.29
N LYS A 41 9.17 9.25 10.34
CA LYS A 41 9.75 8.11 11.06
C LYS A 41 10.78 7.31 10.27
N PHE A 42 10.58 7.17 8.96
CA PHE A 42 11.28 6.16 8.16
C PHE A 42 11.92 6.69 6.87
N PHE A 43 11.58 7.90 6.44
CA PHE A 43 12.04 8.43 5.15
C PHE A 43 12.69 9.81 5.29
N ASP A 44 13.28 10.16 6.44
CA ASP A 44 14.02 11.41 6.64
C ASP A 44 13.26 12.69 6.22
N CYS A 45 11.93 12.69 6.40
CA CYS A 45 11.02 13.75 5.96
C CYS A 45 10.92 13.93 4.43
N ASP A 46 11.34 12.94 3.64
CA ASP A 46 11.17 12.92 2.18
C ASP A 46 9.75 12.49 1.75
N ASP A 47 9.37 12.96 0.56
CA ASP A 47 8.15 12.58 -0.14
C ASP A 47 8.29 11.18 -0.78
N TRP A 48 8.26 10.14 0.06
CA TRP A 48 8.42 8.75 -0.37
C TRP A 48 7.26 8.21 -1.23
N ILE A 49 6.07 8.80 -1.12
CA ILE A 49 4.91 8.51 -1.95
C ILE A 49 3.93 9.68 -1.96
N SER A 50 3.23 9.91 -3.07
CA SER A 50 2.11 10.87 -3.10
C SER A 50 0.80 10.24 -2.61
N GLU A 51 -0.10 11.05 -2.02
CA GLU A 51 -1.44 10.60 -1.63
C GLU A 51 -2.22 10.00 -2.81
N LYS A 52 -2.07 10.57 -4.01
CA LYS A 52 -2.70 10.07 -5.24
C LYS A 52 -2.18 8.68 -5.60
N THR A 53 -0.87 8.44 -5.48
CA THR A 53 -0.26 7.15 -5.76
C THR A 53 -0.76 6.09 -4.78
N LEU A 54 -0.74 6.38 -3.47
CA LEU A 54 -1.27 5.48 -2.45
C LEU A 54 -2.77 5.19 -2.67
N CYS A 55 -3.55 6.22 -3.01
CA CYS A 55 -4.97 6.07 -3.35
C CYS A 55 -5.18 5.15 -4.58
N ASN A 56 -4.32 5.25 -5.59
CA ASN A 56 -4.41 4.37 -6.76
C ASN A 56 -4.09 2.91 -6.40
N TYR A 57 -3.09 2.67 -5.55
CA TYR A 57 -2.75 1.33 -5.08
C TYR A 57 -3.89 0.71 -4.26
N GLU A 58 -4.39 1.41 -3.24
CA GLU A 58 -5.47 0.90 -2.39
C GLU A 58 -6.80 0.68 -3.13
N ASN A 59 -7.01 1.34 -4.27
CA ASN A 59 -8.20 1.13 -5.11
C ASN A 59 -7.96 0.13 -6.26
N GLY A 60 -6.78 -0.50 -6.34
CA GLY A 60 -6.45 -1.45 -7.39
C GLY A 60 -6.35 -0.83 -8.79
N LYS A 61 -6.12 0.49 -8.89
CA LYS A 61 -5.94 1.16 -10.19
C LYS A 61 -4.56 0.89 -10.78
N ASN A 62 -3.56 0.83 -9.91
CA ASN A 62 -2.17 0.54 -10.24
C ASN A 62 -1.64 -0.55 -9.31
N ILE A 63 -0.72 -1.39 -9.80
CA ILE A 63 0.06 -2.29 -8.97
C ILE A 63 1.38 -1.59 -8.60
N PRO A 64 1.84 -1.65 -7.33
CA PRO A 64 3.12 -1.09 -6.94
C PRO A 64 4.29 -1.71 -7.72
N SER A 65 5.28 -0.90 -8.09
CA SER A 65 6.58 -1.42 -8.56
C SER A 65 7.35 -2.04 -7.39
N LEU A 66 8.38 -2.85 -7.67
CA LEU A 66 9.20 -3.47 -6.62
C LEU A 66 9.79 -2.42 -5.64
N GLU A 67 10.27 -1.29 -6.14
CA GLU A 67 10.72 -0.17 -5.32
C GLU A 67 9.62 0.38 -4.39
N ASN A 68 8.40 0.52 -4.91
CA ASN A 68 7.27 0.97 -4.10
C ASN A 68 6.79 -0.12 -3.12
N ILE A 69 6.96 -1.40 -3.43
CA ILE A 69 6.68 -2.49 -2.48
C ILE A 69 7.64 -2.40 -1.29
N ARG A 70 8.93 -2.17 -1.54
CA ARG A 70 9.92 -1.95 -0.47
C ARG A 70 9.57 -0.75 0.39
N ASN A 71 9.20 0.38 -0.22
CA ASN A 71 8.79 1.56 0.56
C ASN A 71 7.49 1.29 1.33
N LEU A 72 6.53 0.58 0.74
CA LEU A 72 5.29 0.19 1.40
C LEU A 72 5.54 -0.80 2.55
N SER A 73 6.45 -1.75 2.44
CA SER A 73 6.75 -2.70 3.51
C SER A 73 7.31 -1.99 4.74
N ILE A 74 8.23 -1.04 4.53
CA ILE A 74 8.75 -0.15 5.59
C ILE A 74 7.62 0.65 6.21
N ALA A 75 6.80 1.32 5.38
CA ALA A 75 5.73 2.19 5.85
C ALA A 75 4.58 1.43 6.56
N LEU A 76 4.33 0.18 6.17
CA LEU A 76 3.30 -0.68 6.76
C LEU A 76 3.84 -1.49 7.95
N GLU A 77 5.15 -1.43 8.22
CA GLU A 77 5.84 -2.21 9.26
C GLU A 77 5.66 -3.73 9.06
N ILE A 78 5.78 -4.19 7.82
CA ILE A 78 5.67 -5.60 7.41
C ILE A 78 6.98 -6.02 6.75
N ASP A 79 7.37 -7.28 6.90
CA ASP A 79 8.51 -7.83 6.17
C ASP A 79 8.28 -7.73 4.65
N GLU A 80 9.32 -7.30 3.91
CA GLU A 80 9.21 -7.09 2.46
C GLU A 80 8.85 -8.39 1.72
N LEU A 81 9.42 -9.53 2.13
CA LEU A 81 9.17 -10.82 1.49
C LEU A 81 7.78 -11.34 1.84
N GLU A 82 7.28 -11.06 3.05
CA GLU A 82 5.91 -11.34 3.44
C GLU A 82 4.91 -10.55 2.59
N LEU A 83 5.11 -9.24 2.43
CA LEU A 83 4.25 -8.41 1.59
C LEU A 83 4.25 -8.86 0.12
N VAL A 84 5.43 -9.21 -0.42
CA VAL A 84 5.54 -9.75 -1.79
C VAL A 84 4.78 -11.06 -1.90
N LYS A 85 4.93 -11.98 -0.94
CA LYS A 85 4.26 -13.27 -0.94
C LYS A 85 2.74 -13.10 -0.94
N GLU A 86 2.19 -12.26 -0.08
CA GLU A 86 0.75 -12.00 -0.02
C GLU A 86 0.20 -11.41 -1.32
N ILE A 87 0.96 -10.54 -1.99
CA ILE A 87 0.59 -9.98 -3.30
C ILE A 87 0.60 -11.09 -4.37
N LEU A 88 1.62 -11.95 -4.38
CA LEU A 88 1.74 -13.06 -5.33
C LEU A 88 0.63 -14.09 -5.16
N ASP A 89 0.17 -14.35 -3.93
CA ASP A 89 -0.94 -15.26 -3.65
C ASP A 89 -2.30 -14.75 -4.21
N LEU A 90 -2.38 -13.47 -4.61
CA LEU A 90 -3.57 -12.83 -5.18
C LEU A 90 -3.52 -12.65 -6.71
N LEU A 91 -2.38 -12.92 -7.35
CA LEU A 91 -2.17 -12.84 -8.81
C LEU A 91 -2.54 -14.14 -9.54
#